data_AF-A0A0U1DX86-F1
#
_entry.id   AF-A0A0U1DX86-F1
#
_cell.length_a   1.000
_cell.length_b   1.000
_cell.length_c   1.000
_cell.angle_alpha   90.00
_cell.angle_beta   90.00
_cell.angle_gamma   90.00
#
_symmetry.space_group_name_H-M   'P 1'
#
loop_
_entity.id
_entity.type
_entity.pdbx_description
1 polymer ?
#
loop_
_entity_poly.entity_id
_entity_poly.type
_entity_poly.pdbx_seq_one_letter_code
_entity_poly.pdbx_strand_id
1 'polypeptide(L)'
;MTTSAPQHDIAVAGADPGPDCPRTEDYLPWQDEQLRVDPYPFYARALREAPVSIDWDGAYVLTKYEDLMHYGRLPSVVIEPSGPKPERGRFSATWLSAATSPTTRG
;
A
#
# COMPACT_ATOMS: atom_id res chain seq x y z
N MET A 1 9.34 -32.28 17.87
CA MET A 1 8.48 -31.39 18.66
C MET A 1 8.34 -30.10 17.86
N THR A 2 7.22 -29.92 17.16
CA THR A 2 6.98 -28.77 16.28
C THR A 2 6.41 -27.64 17.13
N THR A 3 7.19 -26.59 17.36
CA THR A 3 6.70 -25.37 18.01
C THR A 3 6.08 -24.50 16.92
N SER A 4 4.75 -24.46 16.91
CA SER A 4 3.95 -23.54 16.09
C SER A 4 4.22 -22.11 16.56
N ALA A 5 4.62 -21.23 15.64
CA ALA A 5 4.78 -19.81 15.93
C ALA A 5 3.40 -19.18 16.23
N PRO A 6 3.30 -18.23 17.18
CA PRO A 6 2.05 -17.52 17.43
C PRO A 6 1.72 -16.64 16.22
N GLN A 7 0.64 -16.98 15.52
CA GLN A 7 -0.01 -16.06 14.59
C GLN A 7 -0.57 -14.92 15.45
N HIS A 8 0.02 -13.73 15.35
CA HIS A 8 -0.55 -12.53 15.92
C HIS A 8 -1.77 -12.15 15.08
N ASP A 9 -2.89 -12.83 15.32
CA ASP A 9 -4.22 -12.34 14.98
C ASP A 9 -4.44 -11.06 15.79
N ILE A 10 -3.98 -9.93 15.26
CA ILE A 10 -4.51 -8.63 15.66
C ILE A 10 -5.91 -8.59 15.04
N ALA A 11 -6.85 -9.30 15.67
CA ALA A 11 -8.25 -9.09 15.42
C ALA A 11 -8.54 -7.66 15.90
N VAL A 12 -8.52 -6.70 14.99
CA VAL A 12 -9.25 -5.45 15.16
C VAL A 12 -10.71 -5.87 15.17
N ALA A 13 -11.18 -6.24 16.36
CA ALA A 13 -12.54 -6.63 16.59
C ALA A 13 -13.40 -5.40 16.28
N GLY A 14 -14.05 -5.43 15.11
CA GLY A 14 -15.09 -4.49 14.72
C GLY A 14 -14.80 -3.07 15.17
N ALA A 15 -13.76 -2.45 14.63
CA ALA A 15 -13.68 -1.00 14.65
C ALA A 15 -14.81 -0.50 13.77
N ASP A 16 -16.02 -0.47 14.33
CA ASP A 16 -17.09 0.40 13.86
C ASP A 16 -16.43 1.78 13.85
N PRO A 17 -16.10 2.34 12.67
CA PRO A 17 -15.49 3.65 12.65
C PRO A 17 -16.45 4.54 13.41
N GLY A 18 -15.92 5.34 14.34
CA GLY A 18 -16.75 6.38 14.95
C GLY A 18 -17.56 7.04 13.82
N PRO A 19 -18.86 7.30 14.01
CA PRO A 19 -19.88 7.45 12.95
C PRO A 19 -19.60 8.53 11.88
N ASP A 20 -18.49 9.24 12.01
CA ASP A 20 -18.09 10.40 11.23
C ASP A 20 -16.90 10.13 10.27
N CYS A 21 -16.24 8.95 10.31
CA CYS A 21 -15.14 8.67 9.38
C CYS A 21 -15.67 8.12 8.03
N PRO A 22 -15.37 8.76 6.89
CA PRO A 22 -15.84 8.31 5.59
C PRO A 22 -15.22 6.96 5.20
N ARG A 23 -15.99 6.14 4.46
CA ARG A 23 -15.52 4.86 3.94
C ARG A 23 -14.64 5.05 2.71
N THR A 24 -13.53 4.33 2.65
CA THR A 24 -12.59 4.38 1.52
C THR A 24 -13.25 3.96 0.21
N GLU A 25 -14.10 2.95 0.23
CA GLU A 25 -14.76 2.37 -0.97
C GLU A 25 -15.58 3.38 -1.78
N ASP A 26 -16.11 4.43 -1.14
CA ASP A 26 -16.90 5.49 -1.78
C ASP A 26 -16.06 6.44 -2.67
N TYR A 27 -14.75 6.48 -2.42
CA TYR A 27 -13.79 7.37 -3.07
C TYR A 27 -12.73 6.62 -3.88
N LEU A 28 -12.29 5.46 -3.38
CA LEU A 28 -11.26 4.61 -3.96
C LEU A 28 -11.82 3.19 -4.13
N PRO A 29 -12.60 2.94 -5.20
CA PRO A 29 -13.16 1.62 -5.45
C PRO A 29 -12.07 0.68 -5.98
N TRP A 30 -11.40 -0.05 -5.08
CA TRP A 30 -10.24 -0.90 -5.41
C TRP A 30 -10.51 -1.96 -6.48
N GLN A 31 -11.77 -2.38 -6.64
CA GLN A 31 -12.19 -3.38 -7.63
C GLN A 31 -12.52 -2.76 -9.00
N ASP A 32 -12.60 -1.44 -9.12
CA ASP A 32 -12.89 -0.74 -10.37
C ASP A 32 -11.66 -0.79 -11.30
N GLU A 33 -11.87 -1.23 -12.54
CA GLU A 33 -10.83 -1.28 -13.56
C GLU A 33 -10.36 0.14 -13.95
N GLN A 34 -11.24 1.14 -13.92
CA GLN A 34 -10.90 2.52 -14.23
C GLN A 34 -9.86 3.08 -13.26
N LEU A 35 -9.94 2.70 -11.97
CA LEU A 35 -8.95 3.07 -10.98
C LEU A 35 -7.56 2.49 -11.31
N ARG A 36 -7.51 1.33 -11.97
CA ARG A 36 -6.25 0.70 -12.41
C ARG A 36 -5.68 1.36 -13.67
N VAL A 37 -6.54 1.88 -14.54
CA VAL A 37 -6.17 2.54 -15.80
C VAL A 37 -5.70 3.97 -15.54
N ASP A 38 -6.48 4.75 -14.80
CA ASP A 38 -6.16 6.13 -14.44
C ASP A 38 -6.57 6.41 -12.98
N PRO A 39 -5.66 6.19 -12.01
CA PRO A 39 -5.97 6.37 -10.60
C PRO A 39 -6.03 7.84 -10.15
N TYR A 40 -5.38 8.75 -10.89
CA TYR A 40 -5.15 10.12 -10.41
C TYR A 40 -6.44 10.93 -10.19
N PRO A 41 -7.49 10.82 -11.03
CA PRO A 41 -8.78 11.45 -10.77
C PRO A 41 -9.41 11.00 -9.44
N PHE A 42 -9.29 9.71 -9.12
CA PHE A 42 -9.80 9.15 -7.86
C PHE A 42 -9.01 9.67 -6.66
N TYR A 43 -7.69 9.71 -6.75
CA TYR A 43 -6.84 10.31 -5.71
C TYR A 43 -7.13 11.80 -5.50
N ALA A 44 -7.35 12.56 -6.57
CA ALA A 44 -7.69 13.97 -6.48
C ALA A 44 -9.05 14.20 -5.79
N ARG A 45 -10.02 13.32 -6.06
CA ARG A 45 -11.32 13.35 -5.37
C ARG A 45 -11.17 13.00 -3.89
N ALA A 46 -10.50 11.90 -3.58
CA ALA A 46 -10.28 11.46 -2.20
C ALA A 46 -9.54 12.53 -1.38
N LEU A 47 -8.49 13.14 -1.94
CA LEU A 47 -7.73 14.21 -1.29
C LEU A 47 -8.60 15.43 -0.90
N ARG A 48 -9.60 15.75 -1.73
CA ARG A 48 -10.48 16.90 -1.53
C ARG A 48 -11.64 16.62 -0.59
N GLU A 49 -12.25 15.46 -0.71
CA GLU A 49 -13.52 15.12 -0.04
C GLU A 49 -13.35 14.27 1.22
N ALA A 50 -12.40 13.33 1.21
CA ALA A 50 -12.15 12.38 2.30
C ALA A 50 -10.65 12.13 2.45
N PRO A 51 -9.87 13.14 2.89
CA PRO A 51 -8.41 13.05 2.90
C PRO A 51 -7.87 11.95 3.83
N VAL A 52 -8.69 11.57 4.82
CA VAL A 52 -8.54 10.40 5.69
C VAL A 52 -9.83 9.60 5.58
N SER A 53 -9.73 8.32 5.27
CA SER A 53 -10.85 7.38 5.18
C SER A 53 -10.49 6.03 5.77
N ILE A 54 -11.48 5.21 6.09
CA ILE A 54 -11.29 3.87 6.64
C ILE A 54 -11.75 2.80 5.64
N ASP A 55 -10.93 1.78 5.44
CA ASP A 55 -11.22 0.67 4.57
C ASP A 55 -11.90 -0.49 5.33
N TRP A 56 -12.44 -1.47 4.60
CA TRP A 56 -13.24 -2.58 5.17
C TRP A 56 -12.47 -3.46 6.16
N ASP A 57 -11.13 -3.50 6.06
CA ASP A 57 -10.24 -4.22 6.97
C ASP A 57 -9.84 -3.39 8.21
N GLY A 58 -10.37 -2.17 8.34
CA GLY A 58 -10.05 -1.23 9.40
C GLY A 58 -8.76 -0.42 9.13
N ALA A 59 -8.14 -0.55 7.96
CA ALA A 59 -7.00 0.26 7.58
C ALA A 59 -7.40 1.71 7.33
N TYR A 60 -6.59 2.65 7.82
CA TYR A 60 -6.74 4.07 7.48
C TYR A 60 -5.99 4.39 6.20
N VAL A 61 -6.67 5.04 5.27
CA VAL A 61 -6.11 5.53 4.02
C VAL A 61 -5.84 7.02 4.14
N LEU A 62 -4.57 7.39 4.00
CA LEU A 62 -4.09 8.77 4.05
C LEU A 62 -3.72 9.24 2.65
N THR A 63 -4.33 10.34 2.21
CA THR A 63 -4.06 10.91 0.87
C THR A 63 -3.21 12.17 0.90
N LYS A 64 -3.21 12.90 2.03
CA LYS A 64 -2.39 14.11 2.19
C LYS A 64 -0.93 13.75 2.41
N TYR A 65 -0.06 14.42 1.67
CA TYR A 65 1.38 14.28 1.84
C TYR A 65 1.87 14.63 3.26
N GLU A 66 1.29 15.67 3.86
CA GLU A 66 1.63 16.12 5.21
C GLU A 66 1.38 15.01 6.25
N ASP A 67 0.24 14.33 6.15
CA ASP A 67 -0.14 13.23 7.03
C ASP A 67 0.79 12.02 6.83
N LEU A 68 1.11 11.68 5.58
CA LEU A 68 2.06 10.62 5.27
C LEU A 68 3.45 10.91 5.86
N MET A 69 3.92 12.15 5.76
CA MET A 69 5.21 12.54 6.33
C MET A 69 5.19 12.64 7.84
N HIS A 70 4.07 13.04 8.44
CA HIS A 70 3.93 13.15 9.87
C HIS A 70 3.88 11.76 10.52
N TYR A 71 2.91 10.93 10.11
CA TYR A 71 2.68 9.63 10.72
C TYR A 71 3.71 8.59 10.28
N GLY A 72 4.14 8.61 9.01
CA GLY A 72 5.13 7.65 8.49
C GLY A 72 6.53 7.78 9.10
N ARG A 73 6.81 8.85 9.86
CA ARG A 73 8.09 9.07 10.56
C ARG A 73 8.04 8.74 12.04
N LEU A 74 6.88 8.39 12.59
CA LEU A 74 6.76 8.07 14.00
C LEU A 74 7.45 6.73 14.30
N PRO A 75 8.25 6.64 15.38
CA PRO A 75 8.92 5.39 15.76
C PRO A 75 7.94 4.27 16.16
N SER A 76 6.67 4.61 16.40
CA SER A 76 5.59 3.67 16.69
C SER A 76 4.99 3.03 15.44
N VAL A 77 5.26 3.56 14.24
CA VAL A 77 4.79 2.96 12.99
C VAL A 77 5.73 1.82 12.63
N VAL A 78 5.19 0.61 12.67
CA VAL A 78 5.88 -0.60 12.22
C VAL A 78 5.48 -0.85 10.77
N ILE A 79 6.45 -0.78 9.86
CA ILE A 79 6.24 -1.20 8.47
C ILE A 79 6.54 -2.70 8.42
N GLU A 80 5.50 -3.53 8.41
CA GLU A 80 5.69 -4.96 8.23
C GLU A 80 6.20 -5.26 6.81
N PRO A 81 7.34 -5.95 6.66
CA PRO A 81 7.79 -6.38 5.35
C PRO A 81 6.87 -7.50 4.84
N SER A 82 5.99 -7.20 3.88
CA SER A 82 5.02 -8.15 3.32
C SER A 82 5.62 -9.18 2.33
N GLY A 83 6.95 -9.19 2.15
CA GLY A 83 7.65 -10.07 1.21
C GLY A 83 8.43 -11.19 1.90
N PRO A 84 8.68 -12.33 1.21
CA PRO A 84 9.58 -13.35 1.72
C PRO A 84 10.95 -12.70 1.99
N LYS A 85 11.46 -12.87 3.22
CA LYS A 85 12.81 -12.46 3.58
C LYS A 85 13.77 -13.06 2.55
N PRO A 86 14.56 -12.25 1.81
CA PRO A 86 15.50 -12.81 0.87
C PRO A 86 16.45 -13.71 1.65
N GLU A 87 16.54 -14.99 1.25
CA GLU A 87 17.56 -15.88 1.77
C GLU A 87 18.92 -15.20 1.56
N ARG A 88 19.73 -15.15 2.63
CA ARG A 88 21.09 -14.63 2.56
C ARG A 88 21.90 -15.54 1.64
N GLY A 89 21.95 -15.19 0.36
CA GLY A 89 22.80 -15.86 -0.60
C GLY A 89 22.27 -15.71 -2.02
N ARG A 90 23.00 -14.94 -2.83
CA ARG A 90 22.93 -14.89 -4.31
C ARG A 90 21.89 -13.94 -4.93
N PHE A 91 22.18 -12.64 -4.89
CA PHE A 91 21.78 -11.76 -5.99
C PHE A 91 22.63 -12.10 -7.22
N SER A 92 22.06 -12.77 -8.22
CA SER A 92 22.64 -12.82 -9.57
C SER A 92 22.18 -11.57 -10.31
N ALA A 93 23.09 -10.62 -10.51
CA ALA A 93 22.87 -9.48 -11.40
C ALA A 93 22.82 -9.98 -12.84
N THR A 94 21.64 -10.37 -13.32
CA THR A 94 21.42 -10.72 -14.74
C THR A 94 20.40 -9.79 -15.42
N TRP A 95 19.89 -8.79 -14.72
CA TRP A 95 18.97 -7.81 -15.29
C TRP A 95 19.64 -6.42 -15.38
N LEU A 96 20.63 -6.28 -16.28
CA LEU A 96 21.07 -4.97 -16.79
C LEU A 96 21.82 -5.06 -18.15
N SER A 97 21.38 -5.90 -19.10
CA SER A 97 21.96 -5.88 -20.47
C SER A 97 20.97 -6.05 -21.62
N ALA A 98 19.67 -5.86 -21.38
CA ALA A 98 18.67 -5.79 -22.46
C ALA A 98 18.29 -4.33 -22.76
N ALA A 99 19.28 -3.45 -22.97
CA ALA A 99 19.04 -2.09 -23.45
C ALA A 99 20.26 -1.54 -24.19
N THR A 100 20.68 -2.21 -25.26
CA THR A 100 21.48 -1.54 -26.31
C THR A 100 21.36 -2.30 -27.62
N SER A 101 20.28 -2.05 -28.37
CA SER A 101 20.29 -2.25 -29.81
C SER A 101 20.75 -0.96 -30.47
N PRO A 102 21.87 -0.92 -31.20
CA PRO A 102 22.05 0.04 -32.26
C PRO A 102 21.65 -0.60 -33.59
N THR A 103 20.45 -0.24 -34.06
CA THR A 103 20.11 -0.30 -35.49
C THR A 103 20.90 0.78 -36.22
N THR A 104 21.57 0.40 -37.32
CA THR A 104 21.97 1.20 -38.51
C THR A 104 23.46 1.22 -38.84
N ARG A 105 23.83 0.44 -39.86
CA ARG A 105 24.52 0.84 -41.11
C ARG A 105 24.63 -0.45 -41.96
N GLY A 106 24.21 -0.51 -43.22
CA GLY A 106 24.53 0.39 -44.32
C GLY A 106 25.32 -0.44 -45.31
#